data_AF-A0ABD7YRB6-F1
#
_entry.id   AF-A0ABD7YRB6-F1
#
_cell.length_a   1.000
_cell.length_b   1.000
_cell.length_c   1.000
_cell.angle_alpha   90.00
_cell.angle_beta   90.00
_cell.angle_gamma   90.00
#
_symmetry.space_group_name_H-M   'P 1'
#
loop_
_entity.id
_entity.type
_entity.pdbx_description
1 polymer ?
#
loop_
_entity_poly.entity_id
_entity_poly.type
_entity_poly.pdbx_seq_one_letter_code
_entity_poly.pdbx_strand_id
1 'polypeptide(L)'
;MKDEEVLEIFNKLKNEATDMHYRWSLYREVFAGGAEQVELLNLSGSNFFYYVQHMMLDQMALSFSKLTDPNQTRVRKQLVENLSLKQMHAYASKTNNTELLELIVPVYDELSNNCEKFRLLRNKRIAHGDLEHAMHLAEKPLPGISRAYVETALEILRRYLNIIELHYFDSETAYDALIAPEGSGGTRLIEVLRLANNA
;
A
#
# COMPACT_ATOMS: atom_id res chain seq x y z
N MET A 1 -1.07 -13.10 -27.43
CA MET A 1 -1.13 -11.65 -27.72
C MET A 1 -2.16 -10.88 -26.89
N LYS A 2 -3.48 -11.18 -26.90
CA LYS A 2 -4.46 -10.43 -26.06
C LYS A 2 -4.42 -10.79 -24.57
N ASP A 3 -4.05 -12.03 -24.23
CA ASP A 3 -3.97 -12.49 -22.83
C ASP A 3 -2.61 -12.19 -22.19
N GLU A 4 -1.58 -11.92 -23.00
CA GLU A 4 -0.24 -11.54 -22.50
C GLU A 4 -0.25 -10.13 -21.92
N GLU A 5 -0.94 -9.17 -22.54
CA GLU A 5 -1.02 -7.78 -22.07
C GLU A 5 -1.67 -7.69 -20.67
N VAL A 6 -2.79 -8.39 -20.45
CA VAL A 6 -3.46 -8.41 -19.13
C VAL A 6 -2.63 -9.14 -18.08
N LEU A 7 -1.95 -10.23 -18.48
CA LEU A 7 -1.04 -10.96 -17.60
C LEU A 7 0.12 -10.06 -17.14
N GLU A 8 0.70 -9.26 -18.04
CA GLU A 8 1.76 -8.32 -17.68
C GLU A 8 1.28 -7.25 -16.70
N ILE A 9 0.12 -6.64 -16.97
CA ILE A 9 -0.50 -5.64 -16.08
C ILE A 9 -0.79 -6.27 -14.72
N PHE A 10 -1.45 -7.42 -14.70
CA PHE A 10 -1.79 -8.13 -13.47
C PHE A 10 -0.53 -8.49 -12.67
N ASN A 11 0.50 -9.02 -13.31
CA ASN A 11 1.76 -9.33 -12.65
C ASN A 11 2.44 -8.09 -12.03
N LYS A 12 2.36 -6.93 -12.69
CA LYS A 12 2.87 -5.68 -12.12
C LYS A 12 2.06 -5.23 -10.90
N LEU A 13 0.73 -5.34 -10.95
CA LEU A 13 -0.15 -5.05 -9.81
C LEU A 13 0.08 -6.02 -8.64
N LYS A 14 0.21 -7.32 -8.94
CA LYS A 14 0.56 -8.38 -7.98
C LYS A 14 1.88 -8.08 -7.29
N ASN A 15 2.91 -7.69 -8.05
CA ASN A 15 4.21 -7.34 -7.49
C ASN A 15 4.15 -6.11 -6.56
N GLU A 16 3.41 -5.06 -6.93
CA GLU A 16 3.21 -3.89 -6.06
C GLU A 16 2.51 -4.31 -4.76
N ALA A 17 1.45 -5.12 -4.83
CA ALA A 17 0.77 -5.60 -3.64
C ALA A 17 1.67 -6.47 -2.75
N THR A 18 2.43 -7.41 -3.33
CA THR A 18 3.40 -8.23 -2.60
C THR A 18 4.42 -7.36 -1.87
N ASP A 19 4.98 -6.34 -2.53
CA ASP A 19 5.93 -5.41 -1.92
C ASP A 19 5.28 -4.55 -0.82
N MET A 20 4.03 -4.10 -1.00
CA MET A 20 3.26 -3.41 0.04
C MET A 20 3.06 -4.29 1.28
N HIS A 21 2.69 -5.56 1.10
CA HIS A 21 2.53 -6.51 2.21
C HIS A 21 3.86 -6.78 2.92
N TYR A 22 4.97 -6.87 2.18
CA TYR A 22 6.30 -7.05 2.76
C TYR A 22 6.72 -5.84 3.60
N ARG A 23 6.57 -4.62 3.07
CA ARG A 23 6.83 -3.38 3.81
C ARG A 23 5.95 -3.25 5.04
N TRP A 24 4.69 -3.68 4.95
CA TRP A 24 3.79 -3.69 6.09
C TRP A 24 4.23 -4.69 7.16
N SER A 25 4.71 -5.88 6.78
CA SER A 25 5.29 -6.83 7.74
C SER A 25 6.48 -6.20 8.47
N LEU A 26 7.44 -5.64 7.74
CA LEU A 26 8.59 -4.96 8.33
C LEU A 26 8.18 -3.82 9.28
N TYR A 27 7.19 -3.02 8.88
CA TYR A 27 6.65 -1.96 9.73
C TYR A 27 6.10 -2.54 11.03
N ARG A 28 5.33 -3.63 10.96
CA ARG A 28 4.76 -4.27 12.16
C ARG A 28 5.87 -4.84 13.05
N GLU A 29 6.82 -5.56 12.48
CA GLU A 29 7.93 -6.16 13.24
C GLU A 29 8.74 -5.10 14.03
N VAL A 30 8.98 -3.93 13.44
CA VAL A 30 9.79 -2.87 14.07
C VAL A 30 8.96 -1.92 14.93
N PHE A 31 7.76 -1.53 14.51
CA PHE A 31 7.01 -0.42 15.12
C PHE A 31 5.68 -0.82 15.77
N ALA A 32 5.22 -2.07 15.62
CA ALA A 32 3.98 -2.55 16.25
C ALA A 32 4.19 -3.25 17.61
N GLY A 33 5.42 -3.21 18.15
CA GLY A 33 5.77 -3.77 19.46
C GLY A 33 5.19 -3.00 20.65
N GLY A 34 5.42 -3.54 21.86
CA GLY A 34 5.00 -2.93 23.13
C GLY A 34 5.92 -1.78 23.60
N ALA A 35 5.65 -1.26 24.80
CA ALA A 35 6.37 -0.13 25.38
C ALA A 35 7.90 -0.35 25.44
N GLU A 36 8.34 -1.56 25.81
CA GLU A 36 9.75 -1.95 25.85
C GLU A 36 10.45 -1.78 24.49
N GLN A 37 9.77 -2.16 23.40
CA GLN A 37 10.32 -2.02 22.05
C GLN A 37 10.39 -0.55 21.64
N VAL A 38 9.38 0.25 21.99
CA VAL A 38 9.39 1.70 21.75
C VAL A 38 10.56 2.37 22.48
N GLU A 39 10.78 2.00 23.73
CA GLU A 39 11.92 2.48 24.52
C GLU A 39 13.26 2.09 23.90
N LEU A 40 13.40 0.82 23.48
CA LEU A 40 14.60 0.33 22.79
C LEU A 40 14.91 1.14 21.52
N LEU A 41 13.90 1.42 20.70
CA LEU A 41 14.08 2.24 19.49
C LEU A 41 14.51 3.67 19.85
N ASN A 42 13.89 4.26 20.88
CA ASN A 42 14.22 5.60 21.34
C ASN A 42 15.68 5.70 21.84
N LEU A 43 16.14 4.70 22.59
CA LEU A 43 17.52 4.62 23.09
C LEU A 43 18.52 4.38 21.96
N SER A 44 18.17 3.55 20.99
CA SER A 44 19.09 3.14 19.91
C SER A 44 19.25 4.17 18.81
N GLY A 45 18.28 5.07 18.63
CA GLY A 45 18.31 6.07 17.55
C GLY A 45 16.96 6.71 17.28
N SER A 46 16.37 7.34 18.31
CA SER A 46 15.03 7.93 18.27
C SER A 46 14.69 8.68 16.98
N ASN A 47 15.54 9.62 16.55
CA ASN A 47 15.29 10.40 15.34
C ASN A 47 15.29 9.54 14.06
N PHE A 48 16.20 8.58 13.95
CA PHE A 48 16.25 7.68 12.80
C PHE A 48 14.96 6.85 12.71
N PHE A 49 14.57 6.21 13.81
CA PHE A 49 13.35 5.40 13.85
C PHE A 49 12.09 6.24 13.65
N TYR A 50 12.05 7.47 14.16
CA TYR A 50 10.97 8.42 13.88
C TYR A 50 10.82 8.66 12.38
N TYR A 51 11.91 9.03 11.67
CA TYR A 51 11.84 9.30 10.24
C TYR A 51 11.48 8.05 9.43
N VAL A 52 12.08 6.90 9.74
CA VAL A 52 11.77 5.64 9.06
C VAL A 52 10.31 5.25 9.24
N GLN A 53 9.77 5.35 10.46
CA GLN A 53 8.36 5.03 10.73
C GLN A 53 7.42 5.89 9.87
N HIS A 54 7.68 7.19 9.79
CA HIS A 54 6.86 8.13 9.01
C HIS A 54 6.99 7.88 7.51
N MET A 55 8.21 7.65 7.02
CA MET A 55 8.47 7.31 5.62
C MET A 55 7.73 6.05 5.19
N MET A 56 7.72 4.99 6.03
CA MET A 56 7.01 3.75 5.70
C MET A 56 5.50 3.98 5.61
N LEU A 57 4.91 4.75 6.52
CA LEU A 57 3.48 5.08 6.48
C LEU A 57 3.12 5.97 5.28
N ASP A 58 3.94 6.96 4.97
CA ASP A 58 3.76 7.81 3.79
C ASP A 58 3.86 7.00 2.50
N GLN A 59 4.78 6.04 2.45
CA GLN A 59 4.90 5.13 1.32
C GLN A 59 3.66 4.25 1.15
N MET A 60 3.10 3.70 2.24
CA MET A 60 1.83 2.96 2.18
C MET A 60 0.70 3.84 1.63
N ALA A 61 0.60 5.09 2.10
CA ALA A 61 -0.40 6.04 1.60
C ALA A 61 -0.23 6.35 0.11
N LEU A 62 1.01 6.53 -0.35
CA LEU A 62 1.30 6.75 -1.76
C LEU A 62 0.95 5.53 -2.63
N SER A 63 1.33 4.32 -2.21
CA SER A 63 1.03 3.11 -2.98
C SER A 63 -0.48 2.88 -3.10
N PHE A 64 -1.25 3.00 -2.01
CA PHE A 64 -2.72 2.92 -2.06
C PHE A 64 -3.34 4.00 -2.94
N SER A 65 -2.83 5.24 -2.85
CA SER A 65 -3.34 6.33 -3.68
C SER A 65 -3.12 6.06 -5.17
N LYS A 66 -1.95 5.54 -5.56
CA LYS A 66 -1.64 5.19 -6.96
C LYS A 66 -2.47 4.00 -7.46
N LEU A 67 -2.60 2.94 -6.66
CA LEU A 67 -3.39 1.77 -7.02
C LEU A 67 -4.88 2.09 -7.22
N THR A 68 -5.38 3.09 -6.50
CA THR A 68 -6.79 3.54 -6.58
C THR A 68 -7.01 4.75 -7.49
N ASP A 69 -5.99 5.27 -8.15
CA ASP A 69 -6.15 6.33 -9.16
C ASP A 69 -6.89 5.81 -10.42
N PRO A 70 -7.35 6.72 -11.32
CA PRO A 70 -7.82 6.33 -12.65
C PRO A 70 -6.79 5.53 -13.45
N ASN A 71 -7.23 4.75 -14.44
CA ASN A 71 -6.34 4.04 -15.36
C ASN A 71 -5.51 4.99 -16.24
N GLN A 72 -5.94 6.24 -16.43
CA GLN A 72 -5.21 7.24 -17.20
C GLN A 72 -5.33 8.62 -16.55
N THR A 73 -4.28 9.43 -16.64
CA THR A 73 -4.26 10.83 -16.17
C THR A 73 -3.78 11.75 -17.29
N ARG A 74 -4.24 13.00 -17.29
CA ARG A 74 -3.78 14.01 -18.25
C ARG A 74 -2.51 14.71 -17.77
N VAL A 75 -1.41 14.56 -18.49
CA VAL A 75 -0.12 15.23 -18.23
C VAL A 75 0.24 16.06 -19.46
N ARG A 76 0.45 17.37 -19.29
CA ARG A 76 0.82 18.30 -20.39
C ARG A 76 -0.06 18.14 -21.64
N LYS A 77 -1.36 18.05 -21.42
CA LYS A 77 -2.43 17.82 -22.42
C LYS A 77 -2.49 16.42 -23.06
N GLN A 78 -1.57 15.52 -22.75
CA GLN A 78 -1.56 14.13 -23.22
C GLN A 78 -2.18 13.18 -22.18
N LEU A 79 -2.83 12.10 -22.62
CA LEU A 79 -3.26 11.02 -21.73
C LEU A 79 -2.08 10.08 -21.50
N VAL A 80 -1.80 9.79 -20.23
CA VAL A 80 -0.75 8.87 -19.80
C VAL A 80 -1.40 7.77 -19.00
N GLU A 81 -1.00 6.53 -19.26
CA GLU A 81 -1.51 5.36 -18.55
C GLU A 81 -0.88 5.24 -17.17
N ASN A 82 -1.72 4.96 -16.18
CA ASN A 82 -1.30 4.68 -14.82
C ASN A 82 -1.37 3.18 -14.58
N LEU A 83 -0.36 2.63 -13.92
CA LEU A 83 -0.45 1.31 -13.32
C LEU A 83 -1.36 1.40 -12.08
N SER A 84 -2.66 1.21 -12.30
CA SER A 84 -3.71 1.23 -11.27
C SER A 84 -4.63 0.02 -11.44
N LEU A 85 -5.40 -0.31 -10.41
CA LEU A 85 -6.35 -1.43 -10.46
C LEU A 85 -7.41 -1.24 -11.56
N LYS A 86 -7.75 0.03 -11.89
CA LYS A 86 -8.65 0.37 -12.99
C LYS A 86 -8.15 -0.06 -14.38
N GLN A 87 -6.88 -0.42 -14.53
CA GLN A 87 -6.42 -1.05 -15.78
C GLN A 87 -7.12 -2.39 -16.04
N MET A 88 -7.42 -3.14 -14.99
CA MET A 88 -8.14 -4.41 -15.11
C MET A 88 -9.60 -4.18 -15.51
N HIS A 89 -10.22 -3.09 -15.04
CA HIS A 89 -11.57 -2.68 -15.45
C HIS A 89 -11.58 -2.26 -16.92
N ALA A 90 -10.60 -1.46 -17.34
CA ALA A 90 -10.46 -1.02 -18.72
C ALA A 90 -10.25 -2.21 -19.67
N TYR A 91 -9.41 -3.17 -19.27
CA TYR A 91 -9.20 -4.41 -20.02
C TYR A 91 -10.48 -5.24 -20.12
N ALA A 92 -11.14 -5.53 -18.99
CA ALA A 92 -12.38 -6.31 -18.97
C ALA A 92 -13.49 -5.66 -19.80
N SER A 93 -13.58 -4.32 -19.79
CA SER A 93 -14.50 -3.56 -20.65
C SER A 93 -14.15 -3.71 -22.13
N LYS A 94 -12.85 -3.59 -22.48
CA LYS A 94 -12.34 -3.74 -23.86
C LYS A 94 -12.58 -5.15 -24.42
N THR A 95 -12.60 -6.18 -23.56
CA THR A 95 -12.84 -7.57 -23.95
C THR A 95 -14.28 -8.02 -23.77
N ASN A 96 -15.20 -7.13 -23.35
CA ASN A 96 -16.60 -7.44 -23.02
C ASN A 96 -16.76 -8.55 -21.95
N ASN A 97 -15.83 -8.62 -21.00
CA ASN A 97 -15.88 -9.55 -19.88
C ASN A 97 -16.73 -8.97 -18.74
N THR A 98 -18.06 -9.06 -18.91
CA THR A 98 -19.04 -8.50 -17.95
C THR A 98 -19.02 -9.23 -16.61
N GLU A 99 -18.81 -10.54 -16.63
CA GLU A 99 -18.72 -11.36 -15.41
C GLU A 99 -17.58 -10.90 -14.51
N LEU A 100 -16.39 -10.68 -15.07
CA LEU A 100 -15.26 -10.16 -14.29
C LEU A 100 -15.55 -8.76 -13.74
N LEU A 101 -16.18 -7.88 -14.53
CA LEU A 101 -16.56 -6.54 -14.09
C LEU A 101 -17.52 -6.55 -12.90
N GLU A 102 -18.53 -7.43 -12.93
CA GLU A 102 -19.50 -7.60 -11.83
C GLU A 102 -18.82 -8.02 -10.52
N LEU A 103 -17.73 -8.78 -10.60
CA LEU A 103 -16.96 -9.23 -9.45
C LEU A 103 -16.00 -8.16 -8.91
N ILE A 104 -15.25 -7.49 -9.78
CA ILE A 104 -14.15 -6.60 -9.34
C ILE A 104 -14.60 -5.18 -9.00
N VAL A 105 -15.66 -4.66 -9.65
CA VAL A 105 -16.11 -3.28 -9.44
C VAL A 105 -16.53 -3.00 -7.99
N PRO A 106 -17.38 -3.84 -7.35
CA PRO A 106 -17.78 -3.60 -5.97
C PRO A 106 -16.60 -3.60 -4.99
N VAL A 107 -15.63 -4.49 -5.19
CA VAL A 107 -14.44 -4.60 -4.33
C VAL A 107 -13.49 -3.42 -4.55
N TYR A 108 -13.34 -2.96 -5.79
CA TYR A 108 -12.59 -1.74 -6.07
C TYR A 108 -13.24 -0.51 -5.43
N ASP A 109 -14.56 -0.37 -5.48
CA ASP A 109 -15.26 0.77 -4.88
C ASP A 109 -15.12 0.75 -3.36
N GLU A 110 -15.21 -0.44 -2.74
CA GLU A 110 -14.90 -0.66 -1.32
C GLU A 110 -13.48 -0.17 -0.98
N LEU A 111 -12.47 -0.62 -1.72
CA LEU A 111 -11.07 -0.22 -1.53
C LEU A 111 -10.86 1.27 -1.77
N SER A 112 -11.46 1.81 -2.83
CA SER A 112 -11.35 3.21 -3.21
C SER A 112 -11.89 4.10 -2.09
N ASN A 113 -13.06 3.78 -1.54
CA ASN A 113 -13.63 4.49 -0.40
C ASN A 113 -12.75 4.34 0.85
N ASN A 114 -12.24 3.13 1.11
CA ASN A 114 -11.32 2.93 2.22
C ASN A 114 -10.04 3.76 2.07
N CYS A 115 -9.57 4.02 0.85
CA CYS A 115 -8.33 4.77 0.58
C CYS A 115 -8.46 6.31 0.58
N GLU A 116 -9.61 6.88 0.96
CA GLU A 116 -9.81 8.35 0.94
C GLU A 116 -8.79 9.13 1.77
N LYS A 117 -8.45 8.66 2.98
CA LYS A 117 -7.48 9.36 3.84
C LYS A 117 -6.08 9.33 3.24
N PHE A 118 -5.70 8.22 2.57
CA PHE A 118 -4.42 8.13 1.87
C PHE A 118 -4.33 9.17 0.74
N ARG A 119 -5.38 9.32 -0.06
CA ARG A 119 -5.44 10.33 -1.13
C ARG A 119 -5.40 11.75 -0.56
N LEU A 120 -6.10 12.01 0.55
CA LEU A 120 -6.04 13.30 1.24
C LEU A 120 -4.60 13.61 1.70
N LEU A 121 -3.93 12.64 2.33
CA LEU A 121 -2.55 12.78 2.78
C LEU A 121 -1.57 13.01 1.63
N ARG A 122 -1.71 12.26 0.53
CA ARG A 122 -0.95 12.49 -0.71
C ARG A 122 -1.09 13.93 -1.18
N ASN A 123 -2.33 14.39 -1.31
CA ASN A 123 -2.64 15.69 -1.89
C ASN A 123 -2.19 16.84 -0.98
N LYS A 124 -2.27 16.67 0.33
CA LYS A 124 -2.05 17.77 1.28
C LYS A 124 -0.65 17.81 1.90
N ARG A 125 0.02 16.67 2.05
CA ARG A 125 1.32 16.59 2.73
C ARG A 125 2.41 15.93 1.90
N ILE A 126 2.13 14.77 1.30
CA ILE A 126 3.20 13.88 0.85
C ILE A 126 3.70 14.24 -0.56
N ALA A 127 2.81 14.54 -1.51
CA ALA A 127 3.19 14.72 -2.91
C ALA A 127 3.10 16.17 -3.42
N HIS A 128 2.06 16.91 -3.05
CA HIS A 128 1.84 18.27 -3.58
C HIS A 128 2.17 19.37 -2.56
N GLY A 129 2.04 19.11 -1.26
CA GLY A 129 2.31 20.09 -0.20
C GLY A 129 1.32 21.26 -0.26
N ASP A 130 0.17 21.10 0.39
CA ASP A 130 -0.85 22.14 0.45
C ASP A 130 -0.43 23.26 1.40
N LEU A 131 -0.45 24.50 0.90
CA LEU A 131 0.09 25.66 1.62
C LEU A 131 -0.60 25.88 2.97
N GLU A 132 -1.92 25.72 3.03
CA GLU A 132 -2.69 25.95 4.25
C GLU A 132 -2.28 24.98 5.36
N HIS A 133 -2.12 23.69 5.00
CA HIS A 133 -1.65 22.67 5.93
C HIS A 133 -0.16 22.83 6.29
N ALA A 134 0.67 23.23 5.32
CA ALA A 134 2.10 23.47 5.55
C ALA A 134 2.34 24.67 6.48
N MET A 135 1.47 25.67 6.45
CA MET A 135 1.54 26.86 7.31
C MET A 135 0.77 26.70 8.63
N HIS A 136 0.20 25.52 8.92
CA HIS A 136 -0.62 25.26 10.11
C HIS A 136 -1.84 26.18 10.25
N LEU A 137 -2.41 26.61 9.13
CA LEU A 137 -3.59 27.50 9.09
C LEU A 137 -4.91 26.73 8.91
N ALA A 138 -4.84 25.45 8.54
CA ALA A 138 -6.02 24.63 8.29
C ALA A 138 -6.81 24.39 9.59
N GLU A 139 -8.12 24.62 9.54
CA GLU A 139 -9.02 24.42 10.70
C GLU A 139 -9.04 22.97 11.19
N LYS A 140 -8.92 22.00 10.26
CA LYS A 140 -8.93 20.57 10.55
C LYS A 140 -7.53 19.97 10.32
N PRO A 141 -6.97 19.23 11.30
CA PRO A 141 -5.71 18.54 11.10
C PRO A 141 -5.85 17.41 10.08
N LEU A 142 -4.75 17.05 9.42
CA LEU A 142 -4.71 15.88 8.55
C LEU A 142 -4.94 14.60 9.34
N PRO A 143 -5.61 13.59 8.75
CA PRO A 143 -5.84 12.33 9.43
C PRO A 143 -4.53 11.58 9.68
N GLY A 144 -4.41 10.94 10.84
CA GLY A 144 -3.36 9.95 11.07
C GLY A 144 -3.62 8.65 10.30
N ILE A 145 -2.57 7.84 10.14
CA ILE A 145 -2.65 6.49 9.58
C ILE A 145 -2.54 5.50 10.74
N SER A 146 -3.62 4.76 11.02
CA SER A 146 -3.61 3.71 12.05
C SER A 146 -3.26 2.35 11.44
N ARG A 147 -2.76 1.43 12.27
CA ARG A 147 -2.48 0.05 11.85
C ARG A 147 -3.70 -0.68 11.31
N ALA A 148 -4.83 -0.55 12.01
CA ALA A 148 -6.09 -1.14 11.57
C ALA A 148 -6.52 -0.60 10.20
N TYR A 149 -6.33 0.70 9.96
CA TYR A 149 -6.69 1.33 8.69
C TYR A 149 -5.86 0.79 7.51
N VAL A 150 -4.55 0.61 7.69
CA VAL A 150 -3.68 0.02 6.67
C VAL A 150 -4.04 -1.45 6.42
N GLU A 151 -4.26 -2.23 7.48
CA GLU A 151 -4.59 -3.65 7.36
C GLU A 151 -5.93 -3.87 6.64
N THR A 152 -6.96 -3.08 6.94
CA THR A 152 -8.24 -3.15 6.22
C THR A 152 -8.07 -2.85 4.73
N ALA A 153 -7.26 -1.85 4.37
CA ALA A 153 -7.01 -1.55 2.96
C ALA A 153 -6.24 -2.68 2.25
N LEU A 154 -5.25 -3.28 2.92
CA LEU A 154 -4.51 -4.44 2.41
C LEU A 154 -5.42 -5.67 2.23
N GLU A 155 -6.39 -5.85 3.13
CA GLU A 155 -7.39 -6.92 3.03
C GLU A 155 -8.28 -6.82 1.80
N ILE A 156 -8.78 -5.63 1.52
CA ILE A 156 -9.61 -5.42 0.34
C ILE A 156 -8.75 -5.54 -0.93
N LEU A 157 -7.50 -5.08 -0.89
CA LEU A 157 -6.55 -5.23 -2.01
C LEU A 157 -6.26 -6.70 -2.35
N ARG A 158 -5.94 -7.55 -1.36
CA ARG A 158 -5.69 -8.99 -1.61
C ARG A 158 -6.94 -9.69 -2.14
N ARG A 159 -8.14 -9.37 -1.62
CA ARG A 159 -9.42 -9.87 -2.15
C ARG A 159 -9.60 -9.49 -3.63
N TYR A 160 -9.37 -8.22 -3.97
CA TYR A 160 -9.47 -7.74 -5.35
C TYR A 160 -8.53 -8.50 -6.30
N LEU A 161 -7.27 -8.70 -5.90
CA LEU A 161 -6.29 -9.39 -6.73
C LEU A 161 -6.59 -10.89 -6.87
N ASN A 162 -7.02 -11.56 -5.80
CA ASN A 162 -7.38 -12.98 -5.86
C ASN A 162 -8.61 -13.25 -6.73
N ILE A 163 -9.59 -12.34 -6.80
CA ILE A 163 -10.71 -12.46 -7.76
C ILE A 163 -10.19 -12.52 -9.20
N ILE A 164 -9.23 -11.66 -9.53
CA ILE A 164 -8.62 -11.63 -10.86
C ILE A 164 -7.76 -12.88 -11.08
N GLU A 165 -6.96 -13.26 -10.09
CA GLU A 165 -6.07 -14.41 -10.19
C GLU A 165 -6.87 -15.70 -10.42
N LEU A 166 -7.94 -15.89 -9.66
CA LEU A 166 -8.83 -17.03 -9.79
C LEU A 166 -9.49 -17.07 -11.18
N HIS A 167 -9.95 -15.92 -11.68
CA HIS A 167 -10.59 -15.82 -12.99
C HIS A 167 -9.68 -16.23 -14.16
N TYR A 168 -8.40 -15.87 -14.12
CA TYR A 168 -7.46 -16.14 -15.22
C TYR A 168 -6.57 -17.37 -15.03
N PHE A 169 -6.34 -17.81 -13.79
CA PHE A 169 -5.30 -18.80 -13.47
C PHE A 169 -5.77 -19.92 -12.54
N ASP A 170 -7.04 -19.95 -12.13
CA ASP A 170 -7.59 -20.97 -11.22
C ASP A 170 -6.74 -21.13 -9.93
N SER A 171 -6.23 -20.01 -9.42
CA SER A 171 -5.36 -19.97 -8.25
C SER A 171 -5.53 -18.67 -7.48
N GLU A 172 -5.05 -18.66 -6.23
CA GLU A 172 -5.03 -17.50 -5.35
C GLU A 172 -3.66 -17.38 -4.68
N THR A 173 -3.33 -16.17 -4.23
CA THR A 173 -2.12 -15.87 -3.49
C THR A 173 -2.44 -15.48 -2.05
N ALA A 174 -1.76 -16.11 -1.09
CA ALA A 174 -1.78 -15.70 0.32
C ALA A 174 -0.80 -14.53 0.56
N TYR A 175 -1.19 -13.32 0.15
CA TYR A 175 -0.35 -12.12 0.21
C TYR A 175 0.12 -11.73 1.62
N ASP A 176 -0.63 -12.13 2.65
CA ASP A 176 -0.36 -11.87 4.06
C ASP A 176 0.58 -12.91 4.71
N ALA A 177 0.83 -14.03 4.04
CA ALA A 177 1.69 -15.12 4.52
C ALA A 177 3.15 -15.00 4.01
N LEU A 178 3.68 -13.78 3.93
CA LEU A 178 5.05 -13.53 3.49
C LEU A 178 6.08 -14.10 4.47
N ILE A 179 7.00 -14.89 3.93
CA ILE A 179 8.14 -15.44 4.67
C ILE A 179 9.40 -14.72 4.19
N ALA A 180 9.91 -13.81 5.01
CA ALA A 180 11.22 -13.21 4.77
C ALA A 180 12.32 -14.25 5.01
N PRO A 181 13.46 -14.18 4.28
CA PRO A 181 14.64 -14.98 4.61
C PRO A 181 15.03 -14.83 6.07
N GLU A 182 15.47 -15.92 6.69
CA GLU A 182 15.90 -15.92 8.09
C GLU A 182 16.96 -14.84 8.34
N GLY A 183 16.80 -14.06 9.40
CA GLY A 183 17.74 -13.01 9.77
C GLY A 183 17.71 -11.74 8.91
N SER A 184 16.74 -11.56 8.00
CA SER A 184 16.67 -10.37 7.13
C SER A 184 15.58 -9.35 7.51
N GLY A 185 14.64 -9.74 8.37
CA GLY A 185 13.47 -8.93 8.73
C GLY A 185 13.68 -7.94 9.88
N GLY A 186 12.61 -7.22 10.21
CA GLY A 186 12.55 -6.28 11.33
C GLY A 186 12.72 -6.96 12.68
N THR A 187 12.24 -8.21 12.83
CA THR A 187 12.48 -9.01 14.06
C THR A 187 13.97 -9.14 14.38
N ARG A 188 14.79 -9.41 13.36
CA ARG A 188 16.25 -9.52 13.53
C ARG A 188 16.88 -8.20 13.96
N LEU A 189 16.42 -7.08 13.39
CA LEU A 189 16.88 -5.76 13.82
C LEU A 189 16.60 -5.55 15.32
N ILE A 190 15.38 -5.85 15.77
CA ILE A 190 15.00 -5.71 17.18
C ILE A 190 15.87 -6.61 18.09
N GLU A 191 16.11 -7.86 17.69
CA GLU A 191 17.01 -8.76 18.44
C GLU A 191 18.43 -8.19 18.60
N VAL A 192 19.02 -7.70 17.52
CA VAL A 192 20.38 -7.13 17.54
C VAL A 192 20.43 -5.88 18.41
N LEU A 193 19.42 -5.01 18.33
CA LEU A 193 19.33 -3.83 19.19
C LEU A 193 19.21 -4.21 20.67
N ARG A 194 18.39 -5.22 21.01
CA ARG A 194 18.28 -5.72 22.40
C ARG A 194 19.62 -6.22 22.91
N LEU A 195 20.35 -7.01 22.11
CA LEU A 195 21.67 -7.50 22.48
C LEU A 195 22.67 -6.36 22.71
N ALA A 196 22.65 -5.33 21.87
CA ALA A 196 23.55 -4.19 21.98
C ALA A 196 23.26 -3.28 23.19
N ASN A 197 22.01 -3.24 23.67
CA ASN A 197 21.62 -2.42 24.84
C ASN A 197 21.67 -3.21 26.17
N ASN A 198 21.83 -4.54 26.11
CA ASN A 198 22.03 -5.41 27.28
C ASN A 198 23.51 -5.72 27.54
N ALA A 199 24.44 -5.20 26.73
CA ALA A 199 25.90 -5.33 26.84
C ALA A 199 26.51 -4.09 27.49
#